data_AF-A0AAE1W726-F1
#
_entry.id   AF-A0AAE1W726-F1
#
_cell.length_a   1.000
_cell.length_b   1.000
_cell.length_c   1.000
_cell.angle_alpha   90.00
_cell.angle_beta   90.00
_cell.angle_gamma   90.00
#
_symmetry.space_group_name_H-M   'P 1'
#
loop_
_entity.id
_entity.type
_entity.pdbx_description
1 polymer ?
#
loop_
_entity_poly.entity_id
_entity_poly.type
_entity_poly.pdbx_seq_one_letter_code
_entity_poly.pdbx_strand_id
1 'polypeptide(L)'
;MLDPDSSNRTQVAGTRGYIAPELAYTMIVNEKCDVYSFGVVALETMSGSYPGEFINSIARKSDASDIILQDFMDKRLPPPADTTVASDVIQIVSIALACLNPNPKSRPSMKQVSQELLVCRPSKSGGPLNTIPCWS
;
A
#
# COMPACT_ATOMS: atom_id res chain seq x y z
N MET A 1 6.91 41.33 13.52
CA MET A 1 6.95 40.74 14.86
C MET A 1 6.38 39.35 14.70
N LEU A 2 7.22 38.31 14.71
CA LEU A 2 6.78 36.92 14.55
C LEU A 2 6.34 36.43 15.92
N ASP A 3 5.08 35.98 16.03
CA ASP A 3 4.54 35.42 17.26
C ASP A 3 5.28 34.11 17.61
N PRO A 4 5.92 34.02 18.79
CA PRO A 4 6.67 32.82 19.19
C PRO A 4 5.77 31.65 19.60
N ASP A 5 4.44 31.81 19.47
CA ASP A 5 3.42 30.80 19.83
C ASP A 5 2.60 30.33 18.63
N SER A 6 3.04 30.61 17.39
CA SER A 6 2.47 29.92 16.23
C SER A 6 2.92 28.46 16.28
N SER A 7 2.23 27.64 17.05
CA SER A 7 2.40 26.20 17.02
C SER A 7 2.34 25.79 15.55
N ASN A 8 3.41 25.21 15.04
CA ASN A 8 3.55 24.82 13.63
C ASN A 8 2.68 23.57 13.35
N ARG A 9 1.41 23.63 13.76
CA ARG A 9 0.43 22.56 13.72
C ARG A 9 -0.26 22.65 12.37
N THR A 10 0.21 21.85 11.43
CA THR A 10 -0.51 21.57 10.20
C THR A 10 -1.90 21.02 10.56
N GLN A 11 -2.94 21.68 10.06
CA GLN A 11 -4.31 21.17 10.17
C GLN A 11 -4.33 19.76 9.56
N VAL A 12 -4.85 18.77 10.29
CA VAL A 12 -4.94 17.39 9.81
C VAL A 12 -5.87 17.38 8.59
N ALA A 13 -5.30 17.25 7.40
CA ALA A 13 -6.01 17.05 6.16
C ALA A 13 -5.80 15.61 5.69
N GLY A 14 -6.88 14.92 5.32
CA GLY A 14 -6.82 13.56 4.80
C GLY A 14 -8.16 12.83 4.90
N THR A 15 -8.28 11.73 4.17
CA THR A 15 -9.47 10.88 4.19
C THR A 15 -9.40 9.89 5.35
N ARG A 16 -10.41 9.89 6.23
CA ARG A 16 -10.50 8.96 7.35
C ARG A 16 -10.33 7.52 6.86
N GLY A 17 -9.45 6.76 7.50
CA GLY A 17 -9.10 5.39 7.10
C GLY A 17 -7.78 5.27 6.33
N TYR A 18 -7.32 6.36 5.69
CA TYR A 18 -6.06 6.40 4.94
C TYR A 18 -4.98 7.21 5.66
N ILE A 19 -5.36 7.98 6.70
CA ILE A 19 -4.45 8.80 7.49
C ILE A 19 -3.61 7.90 8.40
N ALA A 20 -2.29 8.07 8.33
CA ALA A 20 -1.36 7.38 9.21
C ALA A 20 -1.61 7.72 10.69
N PRO A 21 -1.49 6.77 11.62
CA PRO A 21 -1.86 6.97 13.02
C PRO A 21 -1.09 8.14 13.66
N GLU A 22 0.19 8.30 13.35
CA GLU A 22 1.00 9.41 13.85
C GLU A 22 0.50 10.78 13.35
N LEU A 23 0.04 10.88 12.10
CA LEU A 23 -0.51 12.13 11.58
C LEU A 23 -1.84 12.47 12.25
N ALA A 24 -2.67 11.45 12.52
CA ALA A 24 -3.94 11.62 13.21
C ALA A 24 -3.77 12.13 14.66
N TYR A 25 -2.73 11.68 15.37
CA TYR A 25 -2.53 12.03 16.79
C TYR A 25 -1.58 13.20 17.02
N THR A 26 -0.51 13.32 16.23
CA THR A 26 0.59 14.27 16.48
C THR A 26 0.60 15.46 15.53
N MET A 27 -0.17 15.41 14.44
CA MET A 27 -0.13 16.38 13.33
C MET A 27 1.24 16.48 12.63
N ILE A 28 2.15 15.53 12.87
CA ILE A 28 3.45 15.46 12.20
C ILE A 28 3.24 14.85 10.82
N VAL A 29 3.51 15.66 9.79
CA VAL A 29 3.54 15.22 8.40
C VAL A 29 4.96 14.78 8.05
N ASN A 30 5.10 13.58 7.48
CA ASN A 30 6.35 13.08 6.91
C ASN A 30 6.04 12.18 5.71
N GLU A 31 7.06 11.79 4.96
CA GLU A 31 6.93 10.92 3.79
C GLU A 31 6.37 9.53 4.13
N LYS A 32 6.46 9.10 5.40
CA LYS A 32 5.92 7.83 5.87
C LYS A 32 4.40 7.86 5.99
N CYS A 33 3.78 9.03 6.07
CA CYS A 33 2.32 9.17 6.03
C CYS A 33 1.81 8.71 4.66
N ASP A 34 2.46 9.15 3.58
CA ASP A 34 2.12 8.75 2.22
C ASP A 34 2.35 7.25 1.99
N VAL A 35 3.41 6.68 2.58
CA VAL A 35 3.66 5.22 2.55
C VAL A 35 2.51 4.46 3.19
N TYR A 36 2.00 4.92 4.33
CA TYR A 36 0.86 4.28 4.99
C TYR A 36 -0.40 4.36 4.12
N SER A 37 -0.72 5.55 3.62
CA SER A 37 -1.89 5.75 2.74
C SER A 37 -1.79 4.86 1.49
N PHE A 38 -0.60 4.72 0.90
CA PHE A 38 -0.35 3.79 -0.18
C PHE A 38 -0.65 2.34 0.21
N GLY A 39 -0.23 1.89 1.39
CA GLY A 39 -0.53 0.55 1.89
C GLY A 39 -2.04 0.27 1.95
N VAL A 40 -2.85 1.25 2.39
CA VAL A 40 -4.31 1.13 2.42
C VAL A 40 -4.88 1.00 1.01
N VAL A 41 -4.45 1.85 0.08
CA VAL A 41 -4.90 1.84 -1.33
C VAL A 41 -4.48 0.53 -2.03
N ALA A 42 -3.28 0.04 -1.77
CA ALA A 42 -2.81 -1.22 -2.33
C ALA A 42 -3.69 -2.39 -1.85
N LEU A 43 -3.98 -2.47 -0.55
CA LEU A 43 -4.89 -3.47 -0.02
C LEU A 43 -6.30 -3.34 -0.60
N GLU A 44 -6.84 -2.12 -0.68
CA GLU A 44 -8.14 -1.84 -1.30
C GLU A 44 -8.22 -2.31 -2.75
N THR A 45 -7.12 -2.14 -3.49
CA THR A 45 -7.02 -2.60 -4.88
C THR A 45 -7.05 -4.12 -4.96
N MET A 46 -6.38 -4.81 -4.03
CA MET A 46 -6.31 -6.28 -4.01
C MET A 46 -7.64 -6.93 -3.57
N SER A 47 -8.38 -6.30 -2.68
CA SER A 47 -9.69 -6.78 -2.21
C SER A 47 -10.88 -6.27 -3.03
N GLY A 48 -10.66 -5.23 -3.85
CA GLY A 48 -11.71 -4.53 -4.59
C GLY A 48 -12.68 -3.74 -3.70
N SER A 49 -12.36 -3.55 -2.42
CA SER A 49 -13.22 -2.88 -1.42
C SER A 49 -12.41 -2.34 -0.25
N TYR A 50 -12.94 -1.32 0.46
CA TYR A 50 -12.23 -0.67 1.56
C TYR A 50 -11.78 -1.66 2.65
N PRO A 51 -10.46 -1.76 2.95
CA PRO A 51 -9.90 -2.83 3.77
C PRO A 51 -9.91 -2.53 5.28
N GLY A 52 -10.73 -1.59 5.77
CA GLY A 52 -10.66 -1.10 7.15
C GLY A 52 -10.80 -2.17 8.24
N GLU A 53 -11.79 -3.08 8.09
CA GLU A 53 -11.99 -4.18 9.05
C GLU A 53 -10.81 -5.15 9.06
N PHE A 54 -10.22 -5.39 7.88
CA PHE A 54 -9.06 -6.24 7.71
C PHE A 54 -7.83 -5.63 8.39
N ILE A 55 -7.55 -4.35 8.14
CA ILE A 55 -6.44 -3.62 8.78
C ILE A 55 -6.60 -3.62 10.31
N ASN A 56 -7.82 -3.41 10.81
CA ASN A 56 -8.12 -3.44 12.24
C ASN A 56 -7.92 -4.84 12.84
N SER A 57 -8.29 -5.89 12.11
CA SER A 57 -8.03 -7.28 12.51
C SER A 57 -6.53 -7.56 12.61
N ILE A 58 -5.74 -7.11 11.64
CA ILE A 58 -4.27 -7.26 11.64
C ILE A 58 -3.65 -6.48 12.79
N ALA A 59 -4.08 -5.24 13.03
CA ALA A 59 -3.56 -4.43 14.13
C ALA A 59 -3.81 -5.08 15.51
N ARG A 60 -4.85 -5.92 15.63
CA ARG A 60 -5.20 -6.67 16.85
C ARG A 60 -4.49 -8.02 16.95
N LYS A 61 -4.13 -8.62 15.81
CA LYS A 61 -3.42 -9.89 15.76
C LYS A 61 -1.91 -9.62 15.70
N SER A 62 -1.19 -10.05 16.72
CA SER A 62 0.27 -9.87 16.85
C SER A 62 1.07 -10.51 15.71
N ASP A 63 0.45 -11.42 14.96
CA ASP A 63 1.09 -12.18 13.90
C ASP A 63 0.28 -12.07 12.59
N ALA A 64 0.88 -11.47 11.57
CA ALA A 64 0.29 -11.29 10.24
C ALA A 64 0.28 -12.58 9.41
N SER A 65 0.81 -13.67 9.96
CA SER A 65 1.01 -14.95 9.28
C SER A 65 -0.26 -15.80 9.12
N ASP A 66 -1.27 -15.62 9.98
CA ASP A 66 -2.56 -16.35 9.92
C ASP A 66 -3.62 -15.66 9.04
N ILE A 67 -3.20 -14.73 8.19
CA ILE A 67 -4.09 -14.07 7.25
C ILE A 67 -4.44 -15.04 6.12
N ILE A 68 -5.69 -15.48 6.08
CA ILE A 68 -6.25 -16.22 4.95
C ILE A 68 -6.39 -15.24 3.77
N LEU A 69 -5.30 -15.10 2.99
CA LEU A 69 -5.25 -14.22 1.82
C LEU A 69 -6.37 -14.52 0.81
N GLN A 70 -6.80 -15.78 0.73
CA GLN A 70 -7.88 -16.23 -0.15
C GLN A 70 -9.23 -15.56 0.14
N ASP A 71 -9.55 -15.27 1.40
CA ASP A 71 -10.81 -14.60 1.77
C ASP A 71 -10.75 -13.09 1.55
N PHE A 72 -9.54 -12.53 1.47
CA PHE A 72 -9.29 -11.10 1.33
C PHE A 72 -9.32 -10.64 -0.13
N MET A 73 -8.93 -11.50 -1.08
CA MET A 73 -8.88 -11.14 -2.50
C MET A 73 -10.26 -10.79 -3.08
N ASP A 74 -10.27 -9.91 -4.09
CA ASP A 74 -11.48 -9.55 -4.82
C ASP A 74 -12.13 -10.80 -5.45
N LYS A 75 -13.28 -11.20 -4.89
CA LYS A 75 -14.05 -12.38 -5.30
C LYS A 75 -14.65 -12.27 -6.72
N ARG A 76 -14.60 -11.08 -7.33
CA ARG A 76 -15.02 -10.86 -8.72
C ARG A 76 -13.94 -11.30 -9.71
N LEU A 77 -12.69 -11.43 -9.26
CA LEU A 77 -11.59 -11.90 -10.07
C LEU A 77 -11.54 -13.44 -10.07
N PRO A 78 -11.16 -14.06 -11.19
CA PRO A 78 -10.86 -15.49 -11.18
C PRO A 78 -9.65 -15.74 -10.25
N PRO A 79 -9.56 -16.94 -9.65
CA PRO A 79 -8.36 -17.34 -8.93
C PRO A 79 -7.11 -17.22 -9.81
N PRO A 80 -5.92 -16.96 -9.24
CA PRO A 80 -4.68 -16.86 -10.00
C PRO A 80 -4.49 -18.05 -10.95
N ALA A 81 -4.19 -17.75 -12.22
CA ALA A 81 -4.06 -18.75 -13.28
C ALA A 81 -2.86 -19.68 -13.10
N ASP A 82 -1.79 -19.19 -12.45
CA ASP A 82 -0.59 -19.96 -12.15
C ASP A 82 0.03 -19.56 -10.80
N THR A 83 1.07 -20.31 -10.40
CA THR A 83 1.78 -20.11 -9.12
C THR A 83 2.62 -18.83 -9.10
N THR A 84 3.01 -18.29 -10.25
CA THR A 84 3.76 -17.04 -10.36
C THR A 84 2.87 -15.86 -10.01
N VAL A 85 1.67 -15.79 -10.61
CA VAL A 85 0.67 -14.77 -10.28
C VAL A 85 0.28 -14.85 -8.80
N ALA A 86 0.11 -16.06 -8.26
CA ALA A 86 -0.17 -16.23 -6.84
C ALA A 86 0.97 -15.70 -5.96
N SER A 87 2.24 -15.94 -6.34
CA SER A 87 3.41 -15.40 -5.64
C SER A 87 3.47 -13.88 -5.71
N ASP A 88 3.19 -13.27 -6.86
CA ASP A 88 3.18 -11.82 -7.02
C ASP A 88 2.10 -11.17 -6.15
N VAL A 89 0.91 -11.78 -6.10
CA VAL A 89 -0.19 -11.35 -5.21
C VAL A 89 0.26 -11.38 -3.74
N ILE A 90 0.87 -12.48 -3.29
CA ILE A 90 1.38 -12.62 -1.92
C ILE A 90 2.44 -11.54 -1.63
N GLN A 91 3.34 -11.28 -2.57
CA GLN A 91 4.38 -10.27 -2.42
C GLN A 91 3.78 -8.86 -2.33
N ILE A 92 2.82 -8.51 -3.19
CA ILE A 92 2.13 -7.20 -3.16
C ILE A 92 1.45 -7.01 -1.80
N VAL A 93 0.72 -8.02 -1.31
CA VAL A 93 0.06 -7.93 -0.01
C VAL A 93 1.07 -7.80 1.12
N SER A 94 2.17 -8.55 1.08
CA SER A 94 3.26 -8.45 2.08
C SER A 94 3.85 -7.03 2.14
N ILE A 95 4.14 -6.42 0.99
CA ILE A 95 4.65 -5.05 0.90
C ILE A 95 3.61 -4.06 1.45
N ALA A 96 2.34 -4.23 1.09
CA ALA A 96 1.27 -3.37 1.58
C ALA A 96 1.13 -3.45 3.11
N LEU A 97 1.22 -4.65 3.69
CA LEU A 97 1.22 -4.85 5.15
C LEU A 97 2.44 -4.19 5.81
N ALA A 98 3.62 -4.27 5.21
CA ALA A 98 4.80 -3.58 5.71
C ALA A 98 4.63 -2.05 5.70
N CYS A 99 3.94 -1.51 4.70
CA CYS A 99 3.59 -0.08 4.63
C CYS A 99 2.63 0.36 5.76
N LEU A 100 1.79 -0.55 6.25
CA LEU A 100 0.83 -0.28 7.32
C LEU A 100 1.41 -0.43 8.74
N ASN A 101 2.72 -0.60 8.88
CA ASN A 101 3.35 -0.73 10.19
C ASN A 101 3.01 0.49 11.08
N PRO A 102 2.55 0.29 12.34
CA PRO A 102 2.24 1.38 13.25
C PRO A 102 3.43 2.29 13.53
N ASN A 103 4.66 1.75 13.52
CA ASN A 103 5.89 2.52 13.66
C ASN A 103 6.36 3.06 12.29
N PRO A 104 6.36 4.39 12.05
CA PRO A 104 6.75 4.98 10.77
C PRO A 104 8.17 4.63 10.34
N LYS A 105 9.08 4.42 11.30
CA LYS A 105 10.48 4.04 11.04
C LYS A 105 10.62 2.61 10.53
N SER A 106 9.66 1.74 10.83
CA SER A 106 9.63 0.35 10.37
C SER A 106 8.98 0.19 9.00
N ARG A 107 8.30 1.21 8.49
CA ARG A 107 7.76 1.21 7.12
C ARG A 107 8.89 1.29 6.10
N PRO A 108 8.77 0.66 4.92
CA PRO A 108 9.71 0.88 3.82
C PRO A 108 9.68 2.33 3.32
N SER A 109 10.66 2.71 2.52
CA SER A 109 10.59 3.93 1.70
C SER A 109 9.79 3.65 0.43
N MET A 110 9.18 4.69 -0.18
CA MET A 110 8.51 4.53 -1.47
C MET A 110 9.45 4.02 -2.57
N LYS A 111 10.75 4.33 -2.48
CA LYS A 111 11.77 3.75 -3.36
C LYS A 111 11.82 2.22 -3.22
N GLN A 112 11.94 1.71 -2.00
CA GLN A 112 11.93 0.27 -1.74
C GLN A 112 10.62 -0.38 -2.20
N VAL A 113 9.48 0.22 -1.89
CA VAL A 113 8.16 -0.26 -2.36
C VAL A 113 8.14 -0.37 -3.88
N SER A 114 8.58 0.67 -4.60
CA SER A 114 8.61 0.66 -6.06
C SER A 114 9.54 -0.41 -6.62
N GLN A 115 10.69 -0.65 -5.99
CA GLN A 115 11.65 -1.65 -6.44
C GLN A 115 11.09 -3.06 -6.27
N GLU A 116 10.50 -3.36 -5.12
CA GLU A 116 9.89 -4.66 -4.84
C GLU A 116 8.73 -4.97 -5.81
N LEU A 117 7.88 -3.99 -6.09
CA LEU A 117 6.77 -4.14 -7.05
C LEU A 117 7.25 -4.31 -8.51
N LEU A 118 8.43 -3.79 -8.85
CA LEU A 118 9.03 -3.98 -10.17
C LEU A 118 9.69 -5.36 -10.32
N VAL A 119 10.14 -5.98 -9.22
CA VAL A 119 10.73 -7.33 -9.21
C VAL A 119 9.65 -8.40 -9.51
N CYS A 120 8.38 -8.14 -9.23
CA CYS A 120 7.22 -8.92 -9.69
C CYS A 120 7.02 -8.91 -11.23
N ARG A 121 8.02 -8.49 -12.02
CA ARG A 121 8.04 -8.68 -13.49
C ARG A 121 9.21 -9.55 -13.90
N PRO A 122 8.93 -10.77 -14.39
CA PRO A 122 9.49 -11.14 -15.67
C PRO A 122 8.51 -11.95 -16.55
N SER A 123 8.07 -11.30 -17.64
CA SER A 123 7.93 -11.92 -18.97
C SER A 123 7.76 -10.80 -20.00
N LYS A 124 8.87 -10.40 -20.63
CA LYS A 124 8.80 -9.83 -21.97
C LYS A 124 8.41 -10.98 -22.90
N SER A 125 7.14 -11.11 -23.28
CA SER A 125 6.83 -11.78 -24.54
C SER A 125 7.29 -10.87 -25.67
N GLY A 126 8.07 -11.44 -26.59
CA GLY A 126 8.95 -10.72 -27.51
C GLY A 126 8.26 -9.85 -28.56
N GLY A 127 9.01 -8.83 -28.99
CA GLY A 127 8.76 -8.01 -30.17
C GLY A 127 9.69 -6.78 -30.16
N PRO A 128 10.50 -6.54 -31.21
CA PRO A 128 11.26 -5.30 -31.31
C PRO A 128 10.29 -4.10 -31.33
N LEU A 129 10.56 -3.09 -30.51
CA LEU A 129 9.87 -1.80 -30.56
C LEU A 129 10.27 -1.05 -31.84
N ASN A 130 9.81 -1.51 -32.99
CA ASN A 130 9.88 -0.79 -34.26
C ASN A 130 8.57 -1.05 -35.02
N THR A 131 7.49 -0.32 -34.67
CA THR A 131 6.57 0.36 -35.61
C THR A 131 5.43 1.02 -34.85
N ILE A 132 5.23 2.32 -35.14
CA ILE A 132 4.06 3.15 -34.78
C ILE A 132 2.97 2.90 -35.84
N PRO A 133 1.67 3.11 -35.55
CA PRO A 133 1.12 4.35 -36.10
C PRO A 133 0.14 5.10 -35.19
N CYS A 134 0.23 6.42 -35.35
CA CYS A 134 -0.72 7.48 -35.06
C CYS A 134 -2.19 7.01 -35.10
N TRP A 135 -2.93 7.25 -34.02
CA TRP A 135 -4.38 7.06 -34.00
C TRP A 135 -5.07 8.35 -34.46
N SER A 136 -5.94 8.19 -35.46
CA SER A 136 -6.87 9.18 -36.01
C SER A 136 -7.92 9.62 -35.00
#